data_AF-A0A2M8PA50-F1
#
_entry.id   AF-A0A2M8PA50-F1
#
_cell.length_a   1.000
_cell.length_b   1.000
_cell.length_c   1.000
_cell.angle_alpha   90.00
_cell.angle_beta   90.00
_cell.angle_gamma   90.00
#
_symmetry.space_group_name_H-M   'P 1'
#
loop_
_entity.id
_entity.type
_entity.pdbx_description
1 polymer ?
#
loop_
_entity_poly.entity_id
_entity_poly.type
_entity_poly.pdbx_seq_one_letter_code
_entity_poly.pdbx_strand_id
1 'polypeptide(L)'
;MRPLIIRDDDTSYFTPVEKLEAIYGALWAQNIPICLAVIPSLRCDVRVLHRDGAPYDPSIPPEQRGSPKAYPITENRALCAFLNRKAQQGLVEICLHGYTHAYHEFASRDAD
;
A
#
# COMPACT_ATOMS: atom_id res chain seq x y z
N MET A 1 -2.59 -18.91 23.93
CA MET A 1 -2.43 -17.52 23.46
C MET A 1 -3.03 -17.41 22.08
N ARG A 2 -3.71 -16.30 21.76
CA ARG A 2 -4.18 -16.01 20.39
C ARG A 2 -3.13 -15.14 19.70
N PRO A 3 -2.79 -15.39 18.43
CA PRO A 3 -1.86 -14.53 17.70
C PRO A 3 -2.50 -13.14 17.48
N LEU A 4 -1.69 -12.08 17.62
CA LEU A 4 -2.02 -10.72 17.19
C LEU A 4 -1.27 -10.47 15.88
N ILE A 5 -1.98 -10.01 14.86
CA ILE A 5 -1.41 -9.63 13.57
C ILE A 5 -1.65 -8.13 13.38
N ILE A 6 -0.60 -7.40 13.02
CA ILE A 6 -0.70 -6.00 12.61
C ILE A 6 -0.63 -5.98 11.08
N ARG A 7 -1.67 -5.44 10.46
CA ARG A 7 -1.75 -5.21 9.02
C ARG A 7 -1.97 -3.73 8.76
N ASP A 8 -1.25 -3.20 7.78
CA ASP A 8 -1.44 -1.84 7.26
C ASP A 8 -1.61 -1.88 5.74
N ASP A 9 -2.50 -1.04 5.25
CA ASP A 9 -2.92 -1.03 3.85
C ASP A 9 -2.21 0.10 3.07
N ASP A 10 -2.43 0.12 1.75
CA ASP A 10 -2.06 1.21 0.85
C ASP A 10 -0.56 1.51 0.67
N THR A 11 0.32 0.58 1.04
CA THR A 11 1.74 0.70 0.65
C THR A 11 1.85 0.66 -0.87
N SER A 12 2.35 1.73 -1.45
CA SER A 12 2.31 1.98 -2.91
C SER A 12 3.53 2.76 -3.38
N TYR A 13 3.61 3.08 -4.67
CA TYR A 13 4.70 3.86 -5.25
C TYR A 13 5.02 5.15 -4.47
N PHE A 14 4.01 5.87 -3.97
CA PHE A 14 4.20 7.13 -3.26
C PHE A 14 4.56 6.98 -1.78
N THR A 15 4.68 5.76 -1.26
CA THR A 15 5.01 5.53 0.15
C THR A 15 6.47 5.88 0.43
N PRO A 16 6.76 6.89 1.28
CA PRO A 16 8.13 7.19 1.69
C PRO A 16 8.63 6.14 2.67
N VAL A 17 9.89 5.72 2.51
CA VAL A 17 10.53 4.74 3.42
C VAL A 17 10.60 5.29 4.84
N GLU A 18 10.87 6.58 4.97
CA GLU A 18 11.01 7.28 6.25
C GLU A 18 9.69 7.25 7.03
N LYS A 19 8.55 7.26 6.34
CA LYS A 19 7.23 7.13 6.96
C LYS A 19 7.03 5.74 7.56
N LEU A 20 7.43 4.68 6.84
CA LEU A 20 7.37 3.31 7.35
C LEU A 20 8.29 3.12 8.56
N GLU A 21 9.51 3.68 8.52
CA GLU A 21 10.41 3.64 9.67
C GLU A 21 9.88 4.42 10.87
N ALA A 22 9.29 5.59 10.66
CA ALA A 22 8.72 6.39 11.74
C ALA A 22 7.54 5.69 12.44
N ILE A 23 6.71 4.96 11.69
CA ILE A 23 5.53 4.27 12.24
C ILE A 23 5.93 2.92 12.87
N TYR A 24 6.75 2.13 12.17
CA TYR A 24 6.99 0.72 12.51
C TYR A 24 8.36 0.43 13.12
N GLY A 25 9.29 1.39 13.09
CA GLY A 25 10.67 1.19 13.55
C GLY A 25 10.78 0.65 14.98
N ALA A 26 9.97 1.16 15.90
CA ALA A 26 9.94 0.71 17.29
C ALA A 26 9.41 -0.72 17.46
N LEU A 27 8.51 -1.17 16.58
CA LEU A 27 7.99 -2.54 16.56
C LEU A 27 9.01 -3.50 15.98
N TRP A 28 9.64 -3.11 14.87
CA TRP A 28 10.71 -3.88 14.26
C TRP A 28 11.94 -4.03 15.16
N ALA A 29 12.28 -3.02 15.96
CA ALA A 29 13.33 -3.11 16.97
C ALA A 29 13.05 -4.17 18.05
N GLN A 30 11.78 -4.54 18.21
CA GLN A 30 11.31 -5.60 19.13
C GLN A 30 11.00 -6.92 18.38
N ASN A 31 11.40 -7.05 17.11
CA ASN A 31 11.11 -8.19 16.24
C ASN A 31 9.61 -8.50 16.07
N ILE A 32 8.77 -7.46 16.12
CA ILE A 32 7.33 -7.59 15.84
C ILE A 32 7.12 -7.36 14.33
N PRO A 33 6.65 -8.37 13.57
CA PRO A 33 6.46 -8.25 12.13
C PRO A 33 5.17 -7.52 11.77
N ILE A 34 5.15 -6.88 10.60
CA ILE A 34 4.00 -6.15 10.06
C ILE A 34 3.65 -6.72 8.68
N CYS A 35 2.37 -7.06 8.44
CA CYS A 35 1.89 -7.35 7.08
C CYS A 35 1.57 -6.01 6.39
N LEU A 36 2.33 -5.66 5.37
CA LEU A 36 2.08 -4.49 4.54
C LEU A 36 1.33 -4.94 3.30
N ALA A 37 0.09 -4.49 3.17
CA ALA A 37 -0.73 -4.76 2.00
C ALA A 37 -0.37 -3.74 0.90
N VAL A 38 0.25 -4.24 -0.15
CA VAL A 38 0.87 -3.46 -1.23
C VAL A 38 -0.07 -3.32 -2.41
N ILE A 39 -0.07 -2.13 -3.01
CA ILE A 39 -0.67 -1.82 -4.31
C ILE A 39 0.44 -1.85 -5.38
N PRO A 40 0.47 -2.86 -6.27
CA PRO A 40 1.52 -3.00 -7.27
C PRO A 40 1.60 -1.87 -8.31
N SER A 41 0.46 -1.29 -8.74
CA SER A 41 0.40 -0.29 -9.81
C SER A 41 -0.68 0.75 -9.55
N LEU A 42 -0.44 1.64 -8.59
CA LEU A 42 -1.44 2.60 -8.10
C LEU A 42 -1.89 3.55 -9.21
N ARG A 43 -3.19 3.56 -9.51
CA ARG A 43 -3.82 4.57 -10.37
C ARG A 43 -4.07 5.85 -9.61
N CYS A 44 -3.82 6.99 -10.26
CA CYS A 44 -3.99 8.30 -9.63
C CYS A 44 -5.40 8.89 -9.77
N ASP A 45 -6.30 8.20 -10.49
CA ASP A 45 -7.71 8.57 -10.63
C ASP A 45 -8.65 7.73 -9.76
N VAL A 46 -8.10 6.94 -8.82
CA VAL A 46 -8.86 6.17 -7.83
C VAL A 46 -9.69 7.09 -6.97
N ARG A 47 -11.00 6.81 -6.89
CA ARG A 47 -11.96 7.64 -6.16
C ARG A 47 -12.44 7.00 -4.87
N VAL A 48 -12.42 7.74 -3.77
CA VAL A 48 -12.99 7.33 -2.47
C VAL A 48 -14.48 7.69 -2.44
N LEU A 49 -15.33 6.70 -2.67
CA LEU A 49 -16.77 6.91 -2.85
C LEU A 49 -17.53 7.35 -1.58
N HIS A 50 -16.93 7.15 -0.40
CA HIS A 50 -17.53 7.47 0.90
C HIS A 50 -17.05 8.80 1.50
N ARG A 51 -16.29 9.61 0.74
CA ARG A 51 -15.73 10.89 1.20
C ARG A 51 -16.25 12.06 0.36
N ASP A 52 -17.15 12.84 0.95
CA ASP A 52 -17.71 14.04 0.31
C ASP A 52 -16.63 15.12 0.11
N GLY A 53 -16.63 15.77 -1.05
CA GLY A 53 -15.78 16.92 -1.37
C GLY A 53 -14.30 16.61 -1.70
N ALA A 54 -13.79 15.43 -1.36
CA ALA A 54 -12.42 15.00 -1.68
C ALA A 54 -12.47 13.61 -2.33
N PRO A 55 -12.75 13.55 -3.64
CA PRO A 55 -13.16 12.29 -4.25
C PRO A 55 -12.00 11.36 -4.52
N TYR A 56 -10.73 11.74 -4.31
CA TYR A 56 -9.56 10.92 -4.68
C TYR A 56 -8.84 10.36 -3.44
N ASP A 57 -8.16 9.24 -3.63
CA ASP A 57 -7.42 8.56 -2.57
C ASP A 57 -6.37 9.48 -1.90
N PRO A 58 -6.35 9.58 -0.55
CA PRO A 58 -5.42 10.46 0.15
C PRO A 58 -3.96 10.00 0.08
N SER A 59 -3.68 8.72 -0.21
CA SER A 59 -2.33 8.20 -0.44
C SER A 59 -1.70 8.76 -1.73
N ILE A 60 -2.53 9.25 -2.66
CA ILE A 60 -2.08 9.92 -3.88
C ILE A 60 -1.69 11.38 -3.53
N PRO A 61 -0.48 11.83 -3.92
CA PRO A 61 -0.08 13.23 -3.75
C PRO A 61 -1.07 14.20 -4.44
N PRO A 62 -1.39 15.35 -3.82
CA PRO A 62 -2.40 16.28 -4.35
C PRO A 62 -2.23 16.65 -5.83
N GLU A 63 -1.00 16.81 -6.29
CA GLU A 63 -0.64 17.16 -7.66
C GLU A 63 -0.83 16.04 -8.68
N GLN A 64 -0.96 14.79 -8.23
CA GLN A 64 -1.21 13.63 -9.11
C GLN A 64 -2.68 13.22 -9.17
N ARG A 65 -3.51 13.65 -8.21
CA ARG A 65 -4.92 13.24 -8.09
C ARG A 65 -5.73 13.55 -9.35
N GLY A 66 -6.47 12.56 -9.83
CA GLY A 66 -7.29 12.64 -11.04
C GLY A 66 -6.54 12.36 -12.35
N SER A 67 -5.22 12.18 -12.29
CA SER A 67 -4.43 11.78 -13.45
C SER A 67 -4.76 10.33 -13.86
N PRO A 68 -4.90 10.01 -15.16
CA PRO A 68 -5.12 8.65 -15.63
C PRO A 68 -3.85 7.77 -15.55
N LYS A 69 -2.73 8.31 -15.04
CA LYS A 69 -1.47 7.59 -14.89
C LYS A 69 -1.54 6.56 -13.77
N ALA A 70 -0.85 5.45 -14.00
CA ALA A 70 -0.54 4.46 -12.96
C ALA A 70 0.95 4.52 -12.63
N TYR A 71 1.27 4.25 -11.37
CA TYR A 71 2.63 4.25 -10.85
C TYR A 71 3.00 2.86 -10.31
N PRO A 72 3.78 2.07 -11.05
CA PRO A 72 4.25 0.77 -10.60
C PRO A 72 5.16 0.92 -9.38
N ILE A 73 4.90 0.18 -8.31
CA ILE A 73 5.72 0.23 -7.09
C ILE A 73 7.21 -0.10 -7.37
N THR A 74 7.46 -0.94 -8.37
CA THR A 74 8.82 -1.34 -8.81
C THR A 74 9.68 -0.17 -9.32
N GLU A 75 9.06 0.95 -9.71
CA GLU A 75 9.76 2.17 -10.09
C GLU A 75 10.27 2.95 -8.87
N ASN A 76 9.65 2.76 -7.69
CA ASN A 76 10.21 3.22 -6.42
C ASN A 76 11.24 2.19 -5.91
N ARG A 77 12.42 2.19 -6.54
CA ARG A 77 13.51 1.25 -6.24
C ARG A 77 13.97 1.31 -4.78
N ALA A 78 13.93 2.50 -4.18
CA ALA A 78 14.31 2.68 -2.78
C ALA A 78 13.34 1.95 -1.84
N LEU A 79 12.04 2.13 -2.05
CA LEU A 79 10.99 1.41 -1.31
C LEU A 79 11.10 -0.10 -1.52
N CYS A 80 11.23 -0.58 -2.76
CA CYS A 80 11.37 -2.01 -3.03
C CYS A 80 12.62 -2.60 -2.35
N ALA A 81 13.76 -1.92 -2.41
CA ALA A 81 14.98 -2.38 -1.74
C ALA A 81 14.79 -2.42 -0.22
N PHE A 82 14.10 -1.44 0.35
CA PHE A 82 13.77 -1.40 1.77
C PHE A 82 12.84 -2.56 2.19
N LEU A 83 11.72 -2.74 1.49
CA LEU A 83 10.74 -3.80 1.76
C LEU A 83 11.37 -5.19 1.62
N ASN A 84 12.15 -5.43 0.57
CA ASN A 84 12.85 -6.70 0.38
C ASN A 84 13.82 -7.02 1.52
N ARG A 85 14.59 -6.02 2.00
CA ARG A 85 15.48 -6.21 3.16
C ARG A 85 14.69 -6.55 4.41
N LYS A 86 13.59 -5.83 4.70
CA LYS A 86 12.75 -6.09 5.88
C LYS A 86 12.06 -7.46 5.79
N ALA A 87 11.62 -7.88 4.61
CA ALA A 87 11.04 -9.20 4.39
C ALA A 87 12.06 -10.33 4.59
N GLN A 88 13.28 -10.17 4.08
CA GLN A 88 14.38 -11.11 4.34
C GLN A 88 14.73 -11.22 5.84
N GLN A 89 14.54 -10.13 6.60
CA GLN A 89 14.69 -10.11 8.05
C GLN A 89 13.49 -10.69 8.81
N GLY A 90 12.41 -11.08 8.12
CA GLY A 90 11.18 -11.56 8.73
C GLY A 90 10.35 -10.48 9.43
N LEU A 91 10.64 -9.19 9.17
CA LEU A 91 9.99 -8.04 9.82
C LEU A 91 8.81 -7.47 9.03
N VAL A 92 8.74 -7.80 7.74
CA VAL A 92 7.65 -7.42 6.86
C VAL A 92 7.16 -8.64 6.11
N GLU A 93 5.85 -8.87 6.13
CA GLU A 93 5.16 -9.77 5.22
C GLU A 93 4.47 -8.91 4.15
N ILE A 94 4.62 -9.28 2.87
CA ILE A 94 3.99 -8.54 1.78
C ILE A 94 2.70 -9.23 1.40
N CYS A 95 1.61 -8.48 1.51
CA CYS A 95 0.24 -8.91 1.23
C CYS A 95 -0.29 -8.12 0.01
N LEU A 96 -1.25 -8.63 -0.75
CA LEU A 96 -1.81 -7.90 -1.91
C LEU A 96 -2.99 -7.03 -1.49
N HIS A 97 -3.02 -5.77 -1.94
CA HIS A 97 -4.12 -4.84 -1.71
C HIS A 97 -4.74 -4.33 -3.02
N GLY A 98 -5.21 -5.27 -3.85
CA GLY A 98 -5.58 -4.98 -5.24
C GLY A 98 -4.35 -4.80 -6.14
N TYR A 99 -4.59 -4.56 -7.44
CA TYR A 99 -3.52 -4.29 -8.39
C TYR A 99 -3.34 -2.78 -8.62
N THR A 100 -4.45 -2.08 -8.86
CA THR A 100 -4.49 -0.63 -9.13
C THR A 100 -5.19 0.19 -8.07
N HIS A 101 -5.77 -0.47 -7.06
CA HIS A 101 -6.57 0.14 -5.99
C HIS A 101 -7.92 0.71 -6.45
N ALA A 102 -8.39 0.29 -7.63
CA ALA A 102 -9.72 0.65 -8.09
C ALA A 102 -10.81 -0.03 -7.25
N TYR A 103 -11.89 0.71 -6.95
CA TYR A 103 -13.09 0.10 -6.39
C TYR A 103 -13.64 -0.96 -7.35
N HIS A 104 -14.06 -2.10 -6.80
CA HIS A 104 -14.60 -3.23 -7.58
C HIS A 104 -13.62 -3.79 -8.64
N GLU A 105 -12.31 -3.64 -8.44
CA GLU A 105 -11.28 -4.11 -9.38
C GLU A 105 -11.43 -5.58 -9.79
N PHE A 106 -11.88 -6.42 -8.86
CA PHE A 106 -12.11 -7.85 -9.11
C PHE A 106 -13.59 -8.22 -9.12
N ALA A 107 -14.51 -7.26 -9.27
CA ALA A 107 -15.91 -7.59 -9.47
C ALA A 107 -16.06 -8.32 -10.81
N SER A 108 -16.39 -9.61 -10.76
CA SER A 108 -16.74 -10.37 -11.95
C SER A 108 -18.15 -9.98 -12.40
N ARG A 109 -18.38 -10.05 -13.72
CA ARG A 109 -19.73 -10.08 -14.31
C ARG A 109 -20.16 -11.51 -14.59
N ASP A 110 -19.49 -12.47 -13.99
CA ASP A 110 -19.82 -13.89 -14.07
C ASP A 110 -21.08 -14.09 -13.23
N ALA A 111 -22.22 -13.70 -13.78
CA ALA A 111 -23.53 -14.12 -13.31
C ALA A 111 -23.75 -15.53 -13.86
N ASP A 112 -24.02 -16.47 -12.94
CA ASP A 112 -24.41 -17.85 -13.23
C ASP A 112 -25.60 -17.95 -14.21
#